data_AF-A0A158QVN6-F1
#
_entry.id   AF-A0A158QVN6-F1
#
_cell.length_a   1.000
_cell.length_b   1.000
_cell.length_c   1.000
_cell.angle_alpha   90.00
_cell.angle_beta   90.00
_cell.angle_gamma   90.00
#
_symmetry.space_group_name_H-M   'P 1'
#
loop_
_entity.id
_entity.type
_entity.pdbx_description
1 polymer ?
#
loop_
_entity_poly.entity_id
_entity_poly.type
_entity_poly.pdbx_seq_one_letter_code
_entity_poly.pdbx_strand_id
1 'polypeptide(L)'
;MSRSAEAAQTFCKDGPCTQPYEPGTCCIWRLAFNTCPVSPNYTNSEFCAPWLPTNGIIVGYTQPLFGLASRAFWNTTIPAMVLPGKTIIMATFFLGHLKISTTTSIISVLRAVCGDGSCEPNQNETCLSCPEDCGACSLEARVGGAIIAVVFLVFMGAGTIGLFFFRRSRLALWDNSWIVFRDKVTIIEHESQKASHTMIEESTEGAEGEAASKPFVYGKIGDTLVSIKSVERDQVLLTKKLRKEIKTMRQLNHRNVCQLVGICLEPPEIVIYMEYCPKRSLRDVLRNEVMPTSWAFKLSLIHDIVSGVEHLHTHGFIHGRLNTQNCVVDDRLTCKITDFGLECLRYNKPEDKLETFLDDPRNWAFIAPEYRGETVTPPHIRMDSYSYGTIMCEVAQLRELIKFCWSPPETRPSFDVIRMKMELINPRRKNPIDIILSLVSLSPRFNCFRLQFGSAADFKTH
;
A
#
# COMPACT_ATOMS: atom_id res chain seq x y z
N MET A 1 -86.12 2.75 -42.90
CA MET A 1 -85.93 2.69 -41.44
C MET A 1 -84.71 3.51 -41.07
N SER A 2 -84.93 4.69 -40.48
CA SER A 2 -83.87 5.56 -39.95
C SER A 2 -83.20 4.82 -38.78
N ARG A 3 -81.98 4.28 -38.98
CA ARG A 3 -81.18 3.70 -37.90
C ARG A 3 -80.47 4.85 -37.17
N SER A 4 -80.67 4.98 -35.87
CA SER A 4 -79.98 6.01 -35.06
C SER A 4 -78.47 5.74 -35.05
N ALA A 5 -77.67 6.80 -34.85
CA ALA A 5 -76.21 6.69 -34.74
C ALA A 5 -75.78 5.72 -33.62
N GLU A 6 -76.56 5.67 -32.53
CA GLU A 6 -76.37 4.75 -31.41
C GLU A 6 -76.57 3.29 -31.84
N ALA A 7 -77.60 2.99 -32.64
CA ALA A 7 -77.82 1.63 -33.15
C ALA A 7 -76.70 1.15 -34.08
N ALA A 8 -76.13 2.07 -34.89
CA ALA A 8 -74.96 1.77 -35.72
C ALA A 8 -73.70 1.51 -34.89
N GLN A 9 -73.51 2.28 -33.81
CA GLN A 9 -72.39 2.10 -32.89
C GLN A 9 -72.48 0.75 -32.16
N THR A 10 -73.66 0.38 -31.66
CA THR A 10 -73.89 -0.93 -31.01
C THR A 10 -73.67 -2.08 -31.99
N PHE A 11 -74.17 -1.98 -33.22
CA PHE A 11 -73.90 -2.97 -34.26
C PHE A 11 -72.41 -3.13 -34.55
N CYS A 12 -71.65 -2.03 -34.55
CA CYS A 12 -70.21 -2.08 -34.82
C CYS A 12 -69.35 -2.64 -33.68
N LYS A 13 -69.79 -2.45 -32.43
CA LYS A 13 -69.10 -2.98 -31.25
C LYS A 13 -69.42 -4.46 -31.00
N ASP A 14 -70.70 -4.81 -31.08
CA ASP A 14 -71.24 -6.06 -30.53
C ASP A 14 -72.12 -6.84 -31.53
N GLY A 15 -72.35 -6.31 -32.73
CA GLY A 15 -73.20 -6.95 -33.74
C GLY A 15 -72.55 -8.20 -34.35
N PRO A 16 -73.32 -9.27 -34.61
CA PRO A 16 -72.77 -10.50 -35.17
C PRO A 16 -72.22 -10.28 -36.58
N CYS A 17 -71.09 -10.91 -36.90
CA CYS A 17 -70.48 -10.89 -38.23
C CYS A 17 -70.75 -12.22 -38.93
N THR A 18 -71.77 -12.27 -39.81
CA THR A 18 -72.24 -13.51 -40.45
C THR A 18 -72.06 -13.48 -41.97
N GLN A 19 -71.91 -14.64 -42.61
CA GLN A 19 -71.82 -14.75 -44.07
C GLN A 19 -73.19 -14.50 -44.73
N PRO A 20 -73.24 -13.88 -45.93
CA PRO A 20 -72.12 -13.32 -46.69
C PRO A 20 -71.57 -12.05 -46.02
N TYR A 21 -70.24 -11.88 -45.99
CA TYR A 21 -69.59 -10.73 -45.34
C TYR A 21 -69.74 -9.47 -46.18
N GLU A 22 -70.77 -8.70 -45.88
CA GLU A 22 -71.23 -7.53 -46.62
C GLU A 22 -71.48 -6.35 -45.67
N PRO A 23 -71.60 -5.11 -46.18
CA PRO A 23 -71.85 -3.90 -45.36
C PRO A 23 -72.97 -4.02 -44.32
N GLY A 24 -73.99 -4.85 -44.57
CA GLY A 24 -75.13 -5.04 -43.69
C GLY A 24 -75.01 -6.16 -42.67
N THR A 25 -74.05 -7.07 -42.82
CA THR A 25 -73.92 -8.32 -42.04
C THR A 25 -72.68 -8.36 -41.16
N CYS A 26 -71.73 -7.44 -41.36
CA CYS A 26 -70.55 -7.31 -40.52
C CYS A 26 -70.09 -5.85 -40.51
N CYS A 27 -69.67 -5.35 -39.35
CA CYS A 27 -69.17 -3.98 -39.25
C CYS A 27 -67.90 -3.80 -40.08
N ILE A 28 -66.82 -4.55 -39.81
CA ILE A 28 -65.65 -4.60 -40.69
C ILE A 28 -65.82 -5.83 -41.57
N TRP A 29 -66.49 -5.62 -42.71
CA TRP A 29 -66.71 -6.69 -43.69
C TRP A 29 -65.56 -6.85 -44.68
N ARG A 30 -64.51 -6.01 -44.63
CA ARG A 30 -63.26 -6.25 -45.35
C ARG A 30 -62.11 -5.46 -44.74
N LEU A 31 -61.02 -6.14 -44.41
CA LEU A 31 -59.73 -5.56 -44.10
C LEU A 31 -58.68 -6.20 -44.99
N ALA A 32 -57.99 -5.40 -45.79
CA ALA A 32 -56.91 -5.87 -46.67
C ALA A 32 -55.65 -5.02 -46.48
N PHE A 33 -54.50 -5.69 -46.51
CA PHE A 33 -53.19 -5.06 -46.55
C PHE A 33 -52.62 -5.20 -47.96
N ASN A 34 -52.17 -4.08 -48.51
CA ASN A 34 -51.50 -4.00 -49.80
C ASN A 34 -50.08 -3.48 -49.61
N THR A 35 -49.10 -4.05 -50.30
CA THR A 35 -47.74 -3.50 -50.35
C THR A 35 -47.45 -2.86 -51.70
N CYS A 36 -46.81 -1.70 -51.67
CA CYS A 36 -46.43 -0.90 -52.83
C CYS A 36 -44.94 -0.54 -52.72
N PRO A 37 -44.05 -1.17 -53.50
CA PRO A 37 -42.65 -0.77 -53.56
C PRO A 37 -42.52 0.59 -54.26
N VAL A 38 -41.96 1.58 -53.57
CA VAL A 38 -41.74 2.93 -54.11
C VAL A 38 -40.51 2.89 -55.00
N SER A 39 -40.72 3.05 -56.29
CA SER A 39 -39.63 3.10 -57.26
C SER A 39 -40.02 3.98 -58.43
N PRO A 40 -39.13 4.86 -58.91
CA PRO A 40 -39.40 5.77 -60.02
C PRO A 40 -39.81 5.04 -61.31
N ASN A 41 -39.45 3.75 -61.45
CA ASN A 41 -39.81 2.93 -62.60
C ASN A 41 -41.19 2.24 -62.48
N TYR A 42 -41.79 2.20 -61.28
CA TYR A 42 -42.94 1.33 -61.00
C TYR A 42 -44.11 2.02 -60.29
N THR A 43 -43.87 2.92 -59.33
CA THR A 43 -44.92 3.71 -58.67
C THR A 43 -44.40 5.08 -58.22
N ASN A 44 -45.14 6.16 -58.52
CA ASN A 44 -44.90 7.47 -57.92
C ASN A 44 -45.46 7.49 -56.49
N SER A 45 -44.78 8.19 -55.58
CA SER A 45 -45.04 8.23 -54.13
C SER A 45 -46.47 8.64 -53.70
N GLU A 46 -47.33 9.01 -54.64
CA GLU A 46 -48.65 9.60 -54.38
C GLU A 46 -49.83 8.62 -54.55
N PHE A 47 -49.68 7.48 -55.24
CA PHE A 47 -50.77 6.53 -55.47
C PHE A 47 -50.37 5.07 -55.19
N CYS A 48 -50.92 4.48 -54.13
CA CYS A 48 -50.82 3.04 -53.84
C CYS A 48 -52.19 2.37 -54.06
N ALA A 49 -52.33 1.63 -55.15
CA ALA A 49 -53.51 0.84 -55.50
C ALA A 49 -53.11 -0.64 -55.72
N PRO A 50 -54.05 -1.60 -55.74
CA PRO A 50 -53.73 -3.01 -56.02
C PRO A 50 -52.99 -3.13 -57.36
N TRP A 51 -51.76 -3.61 -57.30
CA TRP A 51 -50.88 -3.75 -58.46
C TRP A 51 -51.21 -5.04 -59.23
N LEU A 52 -51.45 -4.92 -60.54
CA LEU A 52 -51.60 -6.03 -61.48
C LEU A 52 -50.39 -6.02 -62.42
N PRO A 53 -49.36 -6.84 -62.17
CA PRO A 53 -48.26 -7.00 -63.11
C PRO A 53 -48.71 -7.63 -64.43
N THR A 54 -47.89 -7.41 -65.47
CA THR A 54 -48.03 -8.06 -66.78
C THR A 54 -47.97 -9.60 -66.72
N ASN A 55 -47.40 -10.19 -65.66
CA ASN A 55 -47.36 -11.63 -65.46
C ASN A 55 -48.61 -12.22 -64.75
N GLY A 56 -49.60 -11.40 -64.42
CA GLY A 56 -50.89 -11.83 -63.86
C GLY A 56 -50.88 -12.29 -62.39
N ILE A 57 -49.75 -12.18 -61.68
CA ILE A 57 -49.63 -12.61 -60.28
C ILE A 57 -49.82 -11.39 -59.36
N ILE A 58 -50.89 -11.36 -58.57
CA ILE A 58 -51.09 -10.32 -57.56
C ILE A 58 -50.09 -10.54 -56.42
N VAL A 59 -49.03 -9.73 -56.36
CA VAL A 59 -48.02 -9.77 -55.28
C VAL A 59 -48.31 -8.62 -54.29
N GLY A 60 -48.20 -8.90 -53.00
CA GLY A 60 -48.37 -7.88 -51.96
C GLY A 60 -49.79 -7.67 -51.44
N TYR A 61 -50.77 -8.46 -51.88
CA TYR A 61 -52.14 -8.49 -51.34
C TYR A 61 -52.29 -9.57 -50.27
N THR A 62 -52.88 -9.24 -49.12
CA THR A 62 -53.27 -10.23 -48.12
C THR A 62 -54.72 -10.67 -48.32
N GLN A 63 -55.03 -11.94 -48.05
CA GLN A 63 -56.41 -12.42 -47.94
C GLN A 63 -57.26 -11.49 -47.05
N PRO A 64 -58.50 -11.16 -47.45
CA PRO A 64 -59.33 -10.21 -46.69
C PRO A 64 -59.66 -10.79 -45.32
N LEU A 65 -59.52 -9.95 -44.29
CA LEU A 65 -59.90 -10.25 -42.91
C LEU A 65 -61.25 -9.60 -42.59
N PHE A 66 -62.01 -10.20 -41.67
CA PHE A 66 -63.36 -9.80 -41.30
C PHE A 66 -63.52 -9.81 -39.78
N GLY A 67 -64.38 -8.96 -39.22
CA GLY A 67 -64.68 -9.01 -37.78
C GLY A 67 -65.28 -7.74 -37.18
N LEU A 68 -65.27 -7.70 -35.85
CA LEU A 68 -65.81 -6.60 -35.04
C LEU A 68 -64.83 -5.41 -35.00
N ALA A 69 -65.37 -4.19 -34.89
CA ALA A 69 -64.54 -3.00 -34.73
C ALA A 69 -63.84 -2.93 -33.35
N SER A 70 -64.32 -3.69 -32.36
CA SER A 70 -63.74 -3.80 -31.03
C SER A 70 -62.42 -4.61 -31.01
N ARG A 71 -62.05 -5.28 -32.10
CA ARG A 71 -60.81 -6.07 -32.17
C ARG A 71 -59.58 -5.16 -32.22
N ALA A 72 -58.79 -5.18 -31.15
CA ALA A 72 -57.58 -4.36 -31.01
C ALA A 72 -56.40 -4.80 -31.89
N PHE A 73 -56.25 -6.10 -32.19
CA PHE A 73 -55.09 -6.64 -32.92
C PHE A 73 -55.48 -7.49 -34.13
N TRP A 74 -54.90 -7.17 -35.29
CA TRP A 74 -55.07 -7.87 -36.55
C TRP A 74 -53.71 -8.31 -37.07
N ASN A 75 -53.50 -9.62 -37.21
CA ASN A 75 -52.24 -10.20 -37.67
C ASN A 75 -52.44 -10.80 -39.06
N THR A 76 -51.47 -10.57 -39.95
CA THR A 76 -51.43 -11.18 -41.29
C THR A 76 -49.99 -11.31 -41.74
N THR A 77 -49.71 -12.25 -42.65
CA THR A 77 -48.42 -12.44 -43.28
C THR A 77 -48.48 -11.98 -44.72
N ILE A 78 -47.51 -11.16 -45.13
CA ILE A 78 -47.37 -10.70 -46.51
C ILE A 78 -46.43 -11.69 -47.21
N PRO A 79 -46.90 -12.48 -48.19
CA PRO A 79 -46.18 -13.67 -48.65
C PRO A 79 -44.92 -13.39 -49.47
N ALA A 80 -44.75 -12.21 -50.06
CA ALA A 80 -43.53 -11.84 -50.77
C ALA A 80 -43.35 -10.32 -50.90
N MET A 81 -42.14 -9.83 -50.61
CA MET A 81 -41.66 -8.48 -50.94
C MET A 81 -40.53 -8.63 -51.95
N VAL A 82 -40.74 -8.22 -53.20
CA VAL A 82 -39.89 -8.61 -54.33
C VAL A 82 -38.77 -7.60 -54.62
N LEU A 83 -38.93 -6.33 -54.23
CA LEU A 83 -38.00 -5.25 -54.56
C LEU A 83 -37.31 -4.70 -53.31
N PRO A 84 -35.97 -4.54 -53.31
CA PRO A 84 -35.27 -3.83 -52.25
C PRO A 84 -35.57 -2.32 -52.33
N GLY A 85 -35.67 -1.66 -51.18
CA GLY A 85 -35.93 -0.23 -51.08
C GLY A 85 -37.14 0.11 -50.22
N LYS A 86 -37.64 1.34 -50.34
CA LYS A 86 -38.78 1.80 -49.54
C LYS A 86 -40.07 1.17 -50.04
N THR A 87 -40.72 0.37 -49.21
CA THR A 87 -42.01 -0.25 -49.52
C THR A 87 -43.07 0.33 -48.59
N ILE A 88 -44.16 0.85 -49.17
CA ILE A 88 -45.33 1.34 -48.44
C ILE A 88 -46.28 0.17 -48.22
N ILE A 89 -46.77 0.01 -46.99
CA ILE A 89 -47.83 -0.93 -46.62
C ILE A 89 -49.07 -0.10 -46.36
N MET A 90 -50.18 -0.44 -47.04
CA MET A 90 -51.47 0.21 -46.91
C MET A 90 -52.49 -0.76 -46.33
N ALA A 91 -53.02 -0.45 -45.15
CA ALA A 91 -54.14 -1.17 -44.56
C ALA A 91 -55.44 -0.44 -44.91
N THR A 92 -56.43 -1.15 -45.46
CA THR A 92 -57.74 -0.59 -45.83
C THR A 92 -58.86 -1.34 -45.12
N PHE A 93 -59.63 -0.62 -44.31
CA PHE A 93 -60.82 -1.07 -43.60
C PHE A 93 -62.07 -0.62 -44.35
N PHE A 94 -63.01 -1.54 -44.55
CA PHE A 94 -64.35 -1.26 -45.07
C PHE A 94 -65.37 -1.43 -43.94
N LEU A 95 -65.95 -0.32 -43.47
CA LEU A 95 -66.92 -0.25 -42.39
C LEU A 95 -68.30 0.12 -42.94
N GLY A 96 -69.20 -0.85 -43.10
CA GLY A 96 -70.42 -0.62 -43.85
C GLY A 96 -70.11 -0.08 -45.26
N HIS A 97 -70.54 1.13 -45.58
CA HIS A 97 -70.19 1.81 -46.85
C HIS A 97 -68.98 2.74 -46.74
N LEU A 98 -68.41 2.91 -45.54
CA LEU A 98 -67.24 3.73 -45.31
C LEU A 98 -65.96 2.97 -45.66
N LYS A 99 -65.00 3.65 -46.28
CA LYS A 99 -63.66 3.14 -46.55
C LYS A 99 -62.65 4.00 -45.81
N ILE A 100 -61.83 3.38 -44.97
CA ILE A 100 -60.74 4.04 -44.23
C ILE A 100 -59.44 3.35 -44.59
N SER A 101 -58.42 4.13 -44.93
CA SER A 101 -57.10 3.58 -45.26
C SER A 101 -56.00 4.28 -44.46
N THR A 102 -54.99 3.52 -44.03
CA THR A 102 -53.79 4.01 -43.36
C THR A 102 -52.55 3.40 -44.01
N THR A 103 -51.44 4.13 -44.02
CA THR A 103 -50.18 3.72 -44.65
C THR A 103 -49.01 3.78 -43.68
N THR A 104 -48.03 2.91 -43.86
CA THR A 104 -46.72 2.95 -43.19
C THR A 104 -45.63 2.57 -44.19
N SER A 105 -44.36 2.92 -43.94
CA SER A 105 -43.25 2.58 -44.83
C SER A 105 -42.20 1.74 -44.12
N ILE A 106 -41.70 0.73 -44.81
CA ILE A 106 -40.59 -0.12 -44.37
C ILE A 106 -39.48 -0.13 -45.43
N ILE A 107 -38.28 -0.58 -45.06
CA ILE A 107 -37.15 -0.79 -45.98
C ILE A 107 -37.00 -2.30 -46.17
N SER A 108 -37.18 -2.77 -47.41
CA SER A 108 -36.88 -4.14 -47.81
C SER A 108 -35.41 -4.23 -48.25
N VAL A 109 -34.69 -5.24 -47.77
CA VAL A 109 -33.30 -5.53 -48.16
C VAL A 109 -33.21 -6.91 -48.80
N LEU A 110 -32.25 -7.10 -49.72
CA LEU A 110 -31.92 -8.42 -50.27
C LEU A 110 -31.29 -9.29 -49.18
N ARG A 111 -31.56 -10.59 -49.24
CA ARG A 111 -30.98 -11.58 -48.32
C ARG A 111 -29.59 -11.98 -48.83
N ALA A 112 -28.54 -11.82 -48.02
CA ALA A 112 -27.20 -12.30 -48.35
C ALA A 112 -27.16 -13.85 -48.34
N VAL A 113 -26.44 -14.45 -49.29
CA VAL A 113 -26.30 -15.90 -49.43
C VAL A 113 -24.82 -16.25 -49.39
N CYS A 114 -24.38 -16.95 -48.34
CA CYS A 114 -22.99 -17.37 -48.21
C CYS A 114 -22.78 -18.83 -48.66
N GLY A 115 -21.62 -19.12 -49.26
CA GLY A 115 -21.13 -20.45 -49.61
C GLY A 115 -21.22 -20.80 -51.10
N ASP A 116 -21.37 -19.82 -51.99
CA ASP A 116 -21.39 -20.03 -53.44
C ASP A 116 -20.03 -19.75 -54.13
N GLY A 117 -19.03 -19.35 -53.35
CA GLY A 117 -17.67 -19.10 -53.80
C GLY A 117 -17.47 -17.76 -54.50
N SER A 118 -18.47 -16.87 -54.53
CA SER A 118 -18.39 -15.54 -55.14
C SER A 118 -18.76 -14.46 -54.13
N CYS A 119 -17.90 -13.45 -53.94
CA CYS A 119 -18.22 -12.32 -53.06
C CYS A 119 -18.98 -11.25 -53.86
N GLU A 120 -20.29 -11.09 -53.61
CA GLU A 120 -21.16 -10.15 -54.31
C GLU A 120 -21.58 -8.94 -53.45
N PRO A 121 -20.93 -7.77 -53.61
CA PRO A 121 -21.25 -6.57 -52.82
C PRO A 121 -22.69 -6.08 -53.00
N ASN A 122 -23.28 -6.35 -54.17
CA ASN A 122 -24.64 -5.96 -54.53
C ASN A 122 -25.70 -6.76 -53.75
N GLN A 123 -25.33 -7.92 -53.21
CA GLN A 123 -26.16 -8.76 -52.33
C GLN A 123 -25.82 -8.57 -50.85
N ASN A 124 -25.05 -7.53 -50.51
CA ASN A 124 -24.61 -7.18 -49.16
C ASN A 124 -23.65 -8.22 -48.53
N GLU A 125 -22.88 -8.92 -49.37
CA GLU A 125 -21.78 -9.76 -48.91
C GLU A 125 -20.52 -8.91 -48.72
N THR A 126 -19.94 -8.98 -47.53
CA THR A 126 -18.69 -8.28 -47.17
C THR A 126 -17.77 -9.22 -46.42
N CYS A 127 -16.47 -8.91 -46.30
CA CYS A 127 -15.55 -9.74 -45.51
C CYS A 127 -15.94 -9.88 -44.02
N LEU A 128 -16.81 -8.99 -43.50
CA LEU A 128 -17.40 -9.11 -42.16
C LEU A 128 -18.67 -9.98 -42.15
N SER A 129 -19.49 -9.90 -43.20
CA SER A 129 -20.79 -10.58 -43.30
C SER A 129 -20.69 -12.01 -43.84
N CYS A 130 -19.70 -12.25 -44.70
CA CYS A 130 -19.52 -13.50 -45.44
C CYS A 130 -18.02 -13.82 -45.62
N PRO A 131 -17.33 -14.25 -44.55
CA PRO A 131 -15.88 -14.49 -44.60
C PRO A 131 -15.47 -15.73 -45.41
N GLU A 132 -16.39 -16.66 -45.68
CA GLU A 132 -16.11 -17.83 -46.52
C GLU A 132 -15.91 -17.46 -48.00
N ASP A 133 -16.80 -16.64 -48.57
CA ASP A 133 -16.69 -16.23 -49.98
C ASP A 133 -15.78 -15.01 -50.19
N CYS A 134 -15.73 -14.07 -49.24
CA CYS A 134 -14.96 -12.82 -49.35
C CYS A 134 -13.56 -12.87 -48.71
N GLY A 135 -13.22 -13.94 -47.97
CA GLY A 135 -11.94 -14.13 -47.31
C GLY A 135 -11.69 -13.26 -46.07
N ALA A 136 -10.51 -13.41 -45.46
CA ALA A 136 -10.11 -12.66 -44.27
C ALA A 136 -9.89 -11.18 -44.58
N CYS A 137 -10.51 -10.27 -43.82
CA CYS A 137 -10.26 -8.84 -43.95
C CYS A 137 -8.78 -8.52 -43.66
N SER A 138 -8.02 -8.10 -44.67
CA SER A 138 -6.63 -7.69 -44.49
C SER A 138 -6.59 -6.36 -43.75
N LEU A 139 -5.91 -6.33 -42.59
CA LEU A 139 -5.66 -5.08 -41.87
C LEU A 139 -4.79 -4.20 -42.78
N GLU A 140 -5.30 -3.01 -43.12
CA GLU A 140 -4.61 -2.09 -44.02
C GLU A 140 -3.16 -1.88 -43.54
N ALA A 141 -2.18 -2.00 -44.43
CA ALA A 141 -0.75 -1.97 -44.07
C ALA A 141 -0.38 -0.69 -43.28
N ARG A 142 -1.12 0.40 -43.49
CA ARG A 142 -1.01 1.65 -42.74
C ARG A 142 -1.40 1.50 -41.26
N VAL A 143 -2.49 0.79 -40.98
CA VAL A 143 -2.98 0.53 -39.63
C VAL A 143 -2.04 -0.45 -38.91
N GLY A 144 -1.60 -1.51 -39.60
CA GLY A 144 -0.59 -2.43 -39.06
C GLY A 144 0.73 -1.72 -38.71
N GLY A 145 1.23 -0.85 -39.61
CA GLY A 145 2.44 -0.06 -39.38
C GLY A 145 2.30 0.91 -38.20
N ALA A 146 1.14 1.56 -38.04
CA ALA A 146 0.87 2.46 -36.92
C ALA A 146 0.90 1.73 -35.56
N ILE A 147 0.31 0.54 -35.48
CA ILE A 147 0.31 -0.27 -34.24
C ILE A 147 1.74 -0.65 -33.85
N ILE A 148 2.55 -1.12 -34.82
CA ILE A 148 3.94 -1.51 -34.57
C ILE A 148 4.77 -0.30 -34.09
N ALA A 149 4.58 0.88 -34.69
CA ALA A 149 5.27 2.09 -34.28
C ALA A 149 4.95 2.50 -32.84
N VAL A 150 3.68 2.44 -32.42
CA VAL A 150 3.26 2.75 -31.04
C VAL A 150 3.87 1.76 -30.06
N VAL A 151 3.82 0.47 -30.36
CA VAL A 151 4.42 -0.58 -29.52
C VAL A 151 5.94 -0.34 -29.36
N PHE A 152 6.63 -0.03 -30.46
CA PHE A 152 8.06 0.29 -30.42
C PHE A 152 8.37 1.51 -29.54
N LEU A 153 7.59 2.59 -29.65
CA LEU A 153 7.75 3.78 -28.82
C LEU A 153 7.54 3.49 -27.32
N VAL A 154 6.57 2.64 -26.98
CA VAL A 154 6.34 2.22 -25.59
C VAL A 154 7.54 1.43 -25.05
N PHE A 155 8.08 0.48 -25.82
CA PHE A 155 9.26 -0.28 -25.42
C PHE A 155 10.50 0.60 -25.28
N MET A 156 10.71 1.54 -26.20
CA MET A 156 11.79 2.53 -26.10
C MET A 156 11.61 3.45 -24.88
N GLY A 157 10.39 3.89 -24.59
CA GLY A 157 10.07 4.65 -23.39
C GLY A 157 10.37 3.87 -22.11
N ALA A 158 9.92 2.62 -22.01
CA ALA A 158 10.21 1.76 -20.86
C ALA A 158 11.72 1.49 -20.71
N GLY A 159 12.43 1.24 -21.81
CA GLY A 159 13.87 1.04 -21.82
C GLY A 159 14.66 2.26 -21.35
N THR A 160 14.30 3.46 -21.82
CA THR A 160 14.93 4.72 -21.38
C THR A 160 14.67 5.02 -19.91
N ILE A 161 13.44 4.80 -19.42
CA ILE A 161 13.09 4.92 -18.00
C ILE A 161 13.89 3.90 -17.17
N GLY A 162 13.96 2.64 -17.60
CA GLY A 162 14.74 1.60 -16.95
C GLY A 162 16.24 1.96 -16.88
N LEU A 163 16.82 2.43 -17.99
CA LEU A 163 18.21 2.90 -18.04
C LEU A 163 18.45 4.12 -17.14
N PHE A 164 17.50 5.05 -17.07
CA PHE A 164 17.56 6.20 -16.17
C PHE A 164 17.58 5.74 -14.70
N PHE A 165 16.66 4.87 -14.29
CA PHE A 165 16.64 4.32 -12.93
C PHE A 165 17.88 3.47 -12.62
N PHE A 166 18.38 2.70 -13.59
CA PHE A 166 19.60 1.93 -13.46
C PHE A 166 20.83 2.84 -13.27
N ARG A 167 20.98 3.88 -14.10
CA ARG A 167 22.04 4.89 -13.97
C ARG A 167 21.93 5.64 -12.64
N ARG A 168 20.74 6.12 -12.27
CA ARG A 168 20.50 6.82 -11.01
C ARG A 168 20.86 5.95 -9.80
N SER A 169 20.47 4.68 -9.82
CA SER A 169 20.78 3.72 -8.75
C SER A 169 22.28 3.49 -8.62
N ARG A 170 23.00 3.41 -9.75
CA ARG A 170 24.47 3.32 -9.73
C ARG A 170 25.11 4.59 -9.21
N LEU A 171 24.73 5.77 -9.71
CA LEU A 171 25.32 7.05 -9.29
C LEU A 171 25.08 7.34 -7.81
N ALA A 172 23.92 6.98 -7.26
CA ALA A 172 23.61 7.17 -5.84
C ALA A 172 24.48 6.35 -4.87
N LEU A 173 25.22 5.33 -5.33
CA LEU A 173 26.21 4.61 -4.52
C LEU A 173 27.58 5.33 -4.51
N TRP A 174 27.84 6.15 -5.53
CA TRP A 174 29.08 6.89 -5.71
C TRP A 174 28.99 8.34 -5.21
N ASP A 175 27.83 8.75 -4.70
CA ASP A 175 27.69 10.02 -4.00
C ASP A 175 28.59 10.02 -2.75
N ASN A 176 29.51 10.97 -2.71
CA ASN A 176 30.47 11.16 -1.62
C ASN A 176 30.07 12.32 -0.70
N SER A 177 28.82 12.82 -0.78
CA SER A 177 28.30 13.92 0.06
C SER A 177 28.35 13.64 1.58
N TRP A 178 28.55 12.38 1.97
CA TRP A 178 28.72 11.95 3.36
C TRP A 178 30.15 12.11 3.89
N ILE A 179 31.13 12.34 3.02
CA ILE A 179 32.50 12.58 3.42
C ILE A 179 32.59 14.03 3.94
N VAL A 180 32.92 14.17 5.21
CA VAL A 180 33.10 15.47 5.87
C VAL A 180 34.56 15.57 6.31
N PHE A 181 35.24 16.57 5.78
CA PHE A 181 36.64 16.89 6.12
C PHE A 181 36.73 17.61 7.46
N ARG A 182 37.86 17.46 8.16
CA ARG A 182 38.01 18.00 9.54
C ARG A 182 37.91 19.53 9.58
N ASP A 183 38.38 20.20 8.54
CA ASP A 183 38.35 21.67 8.39
C ASP A 183 36.92 22.26 8.41
N LYS A 184 35.91 21.45 8.06
CA LYS A 184 34.49 21.85 8.10
C LYS A 184 33.83 21.71 9.46
N VAL A 185 34.54 21.17 10.45
CA VAL A 185 33.99 20.90 11.78
C VAL A 185 34.58 21.86 12.80
N THR A 186 33.72 22.66 13.43
CA THR A 186 34.12 23.49 14.56
C THR A 186 33.84 22.74 15.86
N ILE A 187 34.87 22.31 16.56
CA ILE A 187 34.74 21.64 17.88
C ILE A 187 34.31 22.69 18.90
N ILE A 188 33.33 22.34 19.74
CA ILE A 188 32.88 23.19 20.84
C ILE A 188 33.50 22.62 22.11
N GLU A 189 34.56 23.27 22.62
CA GLU A 189 35.16 22.90 23.89
C GLU A 189 34.25 23.35 25.06
N HIS A 190 34.08 22.46 26.03
CA HIS A 190 33.34 22.79 27.25
C HIS A 190 34.31 23.49 28.21
N GLU A 191 34.06 24.76 28.54
CA GLU A 191 34.48 25.29 29.84
C GLU A 191 33.80 24.41 30.89
N SER A 192 34.60 23.70 31.68
CA SER A 192 34.11 22.91 32.79
C SER A 192 33.21 23.78 33.67
N GLN A 193 31.95 23.35 33.87
CA GLN A 193 31.05 23.97 34.83
C GLN A 193 31.68 23.90 36.22
N LYS A 194 32.37 24.98 36.62
CA LYS A 194 32.56 25.36 38.01
C LYS A 194 31.24 25.96 38.51
N ALA A 195 30.95 25.66 39.79
CA ALA A 195 29.77 26.03 40.58
C ALA A 195 28.57 25.08 40.34
N SER A 196 28.02 24.40 41.34
CA SER A 196 27.99 24.68 42.77
C SER A 196 27.64 23.39 43.50
N HIS A 197 28.42 22.97 44.48
CA HIS A 197 27.90 22.43 45.75
C HIS A 197 29.02 22.48 46.77
N THR A 198 28.73 23.23 47.83
CA THR A 198 29.56 23.57 48.98
C THR A 198 30.05 22.32 49.69
N MET A 199 31.28 22.41 50.19
CA MET A 199 31.96 21.46 51.06
C MET A 199 31.06 20.90 52.17
N ILE A 200 31.03 19.57 52.32
CA ILE A 200 31.15 18.91 53.62
C ILE A 200 32.10 17.73 53.41
N GLU A 201 33.29 17.84 53.99
CA GLU A 201 34.21 16.72 54.19
C GLU A 201 33.58 15.77 55.21
N GLU A 202 33.38 14.50 54.83
CA GLU A 202 33.53 13.41 55.79
C GLU A 202 34.08 12.17 55.08
N SER A 203 35.22 11.75 55.57
CA SER A 203 36.05 10.64 55.12
C SER A 203 35.39 9.29 55.41
N THR A 204 35.13 8.51 54.36
CA THR A 204 35.12 7.05 54.47
C THR A 204 35.83 6.47 53.24
N GLU A 205 36.99 5.88 53.51
CA GLU A 205 37.78 5.09 52.56
C GLU A 205 36.99 3.86 52.10
N GLY A 206 36.99 3.61 50.78
CA GLY A 206 36.53 2.35 50.20
C GLY A 206 35.56 2.51 49.04
N ALA A 207 36.05 2.82 47.84
CA ALA A 207 35.44 2.38 46.59
C ALA A 207 36.44 2.55 45.43
N GLU A 208 36.58 1.47 44.67
CA GLU A 208 37.46 1.30 43.52
C GLU A 208 37.31 2.43 42.47
N GLY A 209 38.44 2.87 41.93
CA GLY A 209 38.54 3.97 40.97
C GLY A 209 37.61 3.81 39.77
N GLU A 210 36.64 4.72 39.68
CA GLU A 210 35.79 4.88 38.50
C GLU A 210 36.68 5.33 37.33
N ALA A 211 36.96 4.42 36.39
CA ALA A 211 37.69 4.74 35.18
C ALA A 211 37.03 5.96 34.50
N ALA A 212 37.78 7.06 34.41
CA ALA A 212 37.33 8.32 33.85
C ALA A 212 36.65 8.08 32.49
N SER A 213 35.34 8.39 32.43
CA SER A 213 34.57 8.33 31.19
C SER A 213 35.28 9.19 30.14
N LYS A 214 35.63 8.60 28.98
CA LYS A 214 36.28 9.34 27.88
C LYS A 214 35.51 10.66 27.64
N PRO A 215 36.19 11.81 27.52
CA PRO A 215 35.54 13.09 27.34
C PRO A 215 34.65 13.05 26.09
N PHE A 216 33.37 13.41 26.26
CA PHE A 216 32.41 13.42 25.17
C PHE A 216 32.65 14.66 24.31
N VAL A 217 33.00 14.45 23.05
CA VAL A 217 33.34 15.53 22.11
C VAL A 217 32.15 15.79 21.17
N TYR A 218 31.81 17.06 20.98
CA TYR A 218 30.81 17.49 20.01
C TYR A 218 31.27 18.77 19.31
N GLY A 219 30.62 19.08 18.20
CA GLY A 219 30.95 20.24 17.40
C GLY A 219 29.82 20.61 16.46
N LYS A 220 30.15 21.47 15.49
CA LYS A 220 29.22 22.02 14.52
C LYS A 220 29.72 21.79 13.09
N ILE A 221 28.85 21.33 12.22
CA ILE A 221 29.06 21.24 10.77
C ILE A 221 28.05 22.18 10.11
N GLY A 222 28.50 23.35 9.65
CA GLY A 222 27.60 24.42 9.22
C GLY A 222 26.70 24.89 10.36
N ASP A 223 25.39 24.61 10.28
CA ASP A 223 24.40 24.89 11.33
C ASP A 223 24.00 23.67 12.18
N THR A 224 24.49 22.48 11.83
CA THR A 224 24.10 21.23 12.48
C THR A 224 25.07 20.85 13.60
N LEU A 225 24.54 20.60 14.80
CA LEU A 225 25.32 20.06 15.93
C LEU A 225 25.55 18.55 15.75
N VAL A 226 26.78 18.12 15.99
CA VAL A 226 27.19 16.71 15.82
C VAL A 226 28.00 16.19 16.98
N SER A 227 27.78 14.93 17.35
CA SER A 227 28.69 14.18 18.22
C SER A 227 29.87 13.67 17.40
N ILE A 228 31.07 13.80 17.95
CA ILE A 228 32.33 13.46 17.28
C ILE A 228 32.88 12.19 17.94
N LYS A 229 32.97 11.11 17.17
CA LYS A 229 33.52 9.84 17.65
C LYS A 229 34.70 9.39 16.79
N SER A 230 35.89 9.42 17.37
CA SER A 230 37.10 8.92 16.74
C SER A 230 37.19 7.39 16.82
N VAL A 231 37.73 6.79 15.76
CA VAL A 231 38.03 5.37 15.61
C VAL A 231 39.50 5.27 15.29
N GLU A 232 40.24 4.57 16.14
CA GLU A 232 41.70 4.35 16.05
C GLU A 232 42.02 3.45 14.84
N ARG A 233 42.03 4.05 13.65
CA ARG A 233 42.29 3.37 12.39
C ARG A 233 42.83 4.35 11.35
N ASP A 234 44.03 4.06 10.87
CA ASP A 234 44.76 4.96 9.97
C ASP A 234 44.17 4.99 8.56
N GLN A 235 43.74 3.83 8.04
CA GLN A 235 43.18 3.70 6.70
C GLN A 235 42.05 2.67 6.61
N VAL A 236 41.05 2.98 5.78
CA VAL A 236 39.98 2.08 5.40
C VAL A 236 39.83 2.03 3.89
N LEU A 237 39.72 0.82 3.36
CA LEU A 237 39.28 0.61 1.99
C LEU A 237 37.76 0.84 1.86
N LEU A 238 37.36 1.82 1.06
CA LEU A 238 35.95 2.09 0.74
C LEU A 238 35.38 1.04 -0.22
N THR A 239 35.02 -0.12 0.34
CA THR A 239 34.36 -1.20 -0.40
C THR A 239 32.93 -0.83 -0.80
N LYS A 240 32.40 -1.50 -1.84
CA LYS A 240 30.98 -1.36 -2.24
C LYS A 240 30.02 -1.72 -1.09
N LYS A 241 30.40 -2.68 -0.23
CA LYS A 241 29.61 -3.08 0.95
C LYS A 241 29.51 -1.93 1.95
N LEU A 242 30.64 -1.31 2.29
CA LEU A 242 30.68 -0.18 3.21
C LEU A 242 29.92 1.05 2.67
N ARG A 243 30.09 1.37 1.38
CA ARG A 243 29.31 2.46 0.74
C ARG A 243 27.80 2.20 0.79
N LYS A 244 27.38 0.95 0.55
CA LYS A 244 25.97 0.56 0.65
C LYS A 244 25.47 0.72 2.08
N GLU A 245 26.24 0.29 3.08
CA GLU A 245 25.91 0.41 4.50
C GLU A 245 25.77 1.88 4.91
N ILE A 246 26.76 2.73 4.61
CA ILE A 246 26.72 4.18 4.89
C ILE A 246 25.48 4.81 4.24
N LYS A 247 25.19 4.46 2.98
CA LYS A 247 24.00 4.95 2.28
C LYS A 247 22.72 4.55 3.00
N THR A 248 22.58 3.28 3.39
CA THR A 248 21.40 2.83 4.14
C THR A 248 21.29 3.57 5.47
N MET A 249 22.39 3.71 6.22
CA MET A 249 22.39 4.43 7.49
C MET A 249 21.99 5.90 7.34
N ARG A 250 22.43 6.58 6.28
CA ARG A 250 22.01 7.97 6.01
C ARG A 250 20.54 8.09 5.62
N GLN A 251 19.96 7.04 5.07
CA GLN A 251 18.55 7.00 4.69
C GLN A 251 17.61 6.62 5.85
N LEU A 252 18.15 6.13 6.97
CA LEU A 252 17.38 5.86 8.18
C LEU A 252 16.88 7.18 8.76
N ASN A 253 15.60 7.48 8.56
CA ASN A 253 14.97 8.65 9.14
C ASN A 253 13.90 8.19 10.13
N HIS A 254 14.26 8.18 11.41
CA HIS A 254 13.36 7.79 12.48
C HIS A 254 13.65 8.61 13.74
N ARG A 255 12.60 9.05 14.43
CA ARG A 255 12.73 9.91 15.62
C ARG A 255 13.55 9.28 16.75
N ASN A 256 13.58 7.94 16.83
CA ASN A 256 14.30 7.17 17.85
C ASN A 256 15.58 6.50 17.33
N VAL A 257 16.11 6.93 16.17
CA VAL A 257 17.40 6.46 15.64
C VAL A 257 18.28 7.68 15.43
N CYS A 258 19.51 7.63 15.94
CA CYS A 258 20.46 8.72 15.77
C CYS A 258 20.93 8.79 14.32
N GLN A 259 20.77 9.95 13.68
CA GLN A 259 21.07 10.12 12.27
C GLN A 259 22.59 10.20 12.02
N LEU A 260 23.08 9.46 11.03
CA LEU A 260 24.43 9.62 10.52
C LEU A 260 24.52 10.89 9.68
N VAL A 261 25.36 11.84 10.09
CA VAL A 261 25.60 13.10 9.38
C VAL A 261 26.71 12.92 8.36
N GLY A 262 27.84 12.34 8.76
CA GLY A 262 28.98 12.13 7.88
C GLY A 262 30.14 11.39 8.54
N ILE A 263 31.19 11.15 7.76
CA ILE A 263 32.40 10.45 8.19
C ILE A 263 33.63 11.18 7.63
N CYS A 264 34.63 11.42 8.48
CA CYS A 264 35.97 11.83 8.07
C CYS A 264 36.84 10.59 7.90
N LEU A 265 37.52 10.50 6.75
CA LEU A 265 38.43 9.40 6.42
C LEU A 265 39.90 9.87 6.33
N GLU A 266 40.17 11.11 6.78
CA GLU A 266 41.51 11.69 6.75
C GLU A 266 42.36 11.17 7.92
N PRO A 267 43.61 10.74 7.66
CA PRO A 267 44.57 10.43 8.72
C PRO A 267 44.70 11.58 9.73
N PRO A 268 45.04 11.30 11.01
CA PRO A 268 45.54 10.03 11.54
C PRO A 268 44.44 9.04 11.99
N GLU A 269 43.18 9.45 12.09
CA GLU A 269 42.10 8.60 12.61
C GLU A 269 40.80 8.81 11.83
N ILE A 270 39.92 7.82 11.82
CA ILE A 270 38.60 7.95 11.21
C ILE A 270 37.65 8.58 12.22
N VAL A 271 36.85 9.55 11.79
CA VAL A 271 35.90 10.24 12.67
C VAL A 271 34.48 10.05 12.16
N ILE A 272 33.57 9.63 13.03
CA ILE A 272 32.15 9.46 12.72
C ILE A 272 31.39 10.63 13.33
N TYR A 273 30.61 11.32 12.49
CA TYR A 273 29.74 12.42 12.88
C TYR A 273 28.29 11.94 12.90
N MET A 274 27.71 11.87 14.10
CA MET A 274 26.30 11.55 14.31
C MET A 274 25.57 12.78 14.85
N GLU A 275 24.25 12.78 14.79
CA GLU A 275 23.41 13.78 15.45
C GLU A 275 23.78 13.94 16.94
N TYR A 276 23.94 15.18 17.40
CA TYR A 276 24.26 15.46 18.81
C TYR A 276 23.00 15.42 19.68
N CYS A 277 23.07 14.64 20.76
CA CYS A 277 22.04 14.54 21.79
C CYS A 277 22.53 15.17 23.11
N PRO A 278 22.01 16.34 23.52
CA PRO A 278 22.59 17.12 24.61
C PRO A 278 22.41 16.51 26.00
N LYS A 279 21.44 15.62 26.21
CA LYS A 279 21.26 14.92 27.49
C LYS A 279 22.16 13.69 27.63
N ARG A 280 23.04 13.45 26.65
CA ARG A 280 24.02 12.35 26.62
C ARG A 280 23.34 10.99 26.68
N SER A 281 23.97 10.00 27.30
CA SER A 281 23.46 8.64 27.31
C SER A 281 22.28 8.49 28.28
N LEU A 282 21.41 7.52 28.03
CA LEU A 282 20.33 7.14 28.93
C LEU A 282 20.87 6.76 30.30
N ARG A 283 22.06 6.14 30.37
CA ARG A 283 22.75 5.87 31.63
C ARG A 283 23.05 7.14 32.42
N ASP A 284 23.48 8.22 31.75
CA ASP A 284 23.73 9.52 32.39
C ASP A 284 22.41 10.16 32.84
N VAL A 285 21.35 10.07 32.03
CA VAL A 285 20.01 10.57 32.38
C VAL A 285 19.43 9.86 33.59
N LEU A 286 19.58 8.53 33.69
CA LEU A 286 19.08 7.73 34.82
C LEU A 286 19.84 7.99 36.13
N ARG A 287 21.09 8.46 36.05
CA ARG A 287 21.91 8.85 37.20
C ARG A 287 21.66 10.30 37.64
N ASN A 288 21.05 11.11 36.80
CA ASN A 288 20.82 12.53 37.08
C ASN A 288 19.58 12.72 37.96
N GLU A 289 19.80 13.16 39.21
CA GLU A 289 18.72 13.39 40.19
C GLU A 289 17.74 14.51 39.79
N VAL A 290 18.16 15.41 38.89
CA VAL A 290 17.33 16.52 38.40
C VAL A 290 16.33 16.07 37.33
N MET A 291 16.54 14.91 36.71
CA MET A 291 15.68 14.44 35.62
C MET A 291 14.34 13.89 36.13
N PRO A 292 13.23 14.05 35.37
CA PRO A 292 11.93 13.53 35.79
C PRO A 292 12.00 12.02 36.02
N THR A 293 11.75 11.55 37.24
CA THR A 293 11.74 10.11 37.57
C THR A 293 10.36 9.47 37.45
N SER A 294 9.39 10.21 36.90
CA SER A 294 8.01 9.76 36.78
C SER A 294 7.90 8.49 35.93
N TRP A 295 6.96 7.62 36.28
CA TRP A 295 6.76 6.38 35.54
C TRP A 295 6.31 6.62 34.10
N ALA A 296 5.55 7.69 33.85
CA ALA A 296 5.17 8.09 32.50
C ALA A 296 6.39 8.42 31.62
N PHE A 297 7.36 9.14 32.17
CA PHE A 297 8.60 9.47 31.48
C PHE A 297 9.47 8.21 31.23
N LYS A 298 9.63 7.36 32.24
CA LYS A 298 10.36 6.10 32.08
C LYS A 298 9.74 5.21 30.99
N LEU A 299 8.41 5.15 30.93
CA LEU A 299 7.69 4.42 29.89
C LEU A 299 7.87 5.03 28.49
N SER A 300 7.92 6.36 28.36
CA SER A 300 8.19 6.99 27.07
C SER A 300 9.59 6.64 26.56
N LEU A 301 10.60 6.62 27.43
CA LEU A 301 11.96 6.21 27.06
C LEU A 301 12.01 4.75 26.59
N ILE A 302 11.35 3.84 27.32
CA ILE A 302 11.29 2.41 26.96
C ILE A 302 10.61 2.24 25.59
N HIS A 303 9.49 2.94 25.37
CA HIS A 303 8.76 2.91 24.10
C HIS A 303 9.61 3.45 22.94
N ASP A 304 10.32 4.55 23.16
CA ASP A 304 11.23 5.14 22.18
C ASP A 304 12.32 4.14 21.75
N ILE A 305 12.92 3.43 22.70
CA ILE A 305 13.98 2.45 22.43
C ILE A 305 13.47 1.31 21.55
N VAL A 306 12.31 0.70 21.89
CA VAL A 306 11.77 -0.41 21.08
C VAL A 306 11.40 0.05 19.67
N SER A 307 10.83 1.25 19.52
CA SER A 307 10.50 1.81 18.22
C SER A 307 11.75 2.04 17.37
N GLY A 308 12.84 2.54 17.97
CA GLY A 308 14.13 2.68 17.30
C GLY A 308 14.74 1.35 16.87
N VAL A 309 14.74 0.34 17.76
CA VAL A 309 15.29 -0.99 17.48
C VAL A 309 14.50 -1.70 16.37
N GLU A 310 13.17 -1.65 16.41
CA GLU A 310 12.32 -2.20 15.34
C GLU A 310 12.64 -1.54 13.98
N HIS A 311 12.80 -0.21 13.96
CA HIS A 311 13.18 0.50 12.75
C HIS A 311 14.56 0.05 12.22
N LEU A 312 15.55 -0.19 13.08
CA LEU A 312 16.84 -0.73 12.67
C LEU A 312 16.71 -2.13 12.06
N HIS A 313 15.94 -3.01 12.71
CA HIS A 313 15.75 -4.40 12.28
C HIS A 313 15.06 -4.48 10.91
N THR A 314 14.04 -3.64 10.66
CA THR A 314 13.34 -3.59 9.36
C THR A 314 14.24 -3.16 8.20
N HIS A 315 15.33 -2.44 8.49
CA HIS A 315 16.33 -2.03 7.51
C HIS A 315 17.57 -2.94 7.46
N GLY A 316 17.53 -4.08 8.16
CA GLY A 316 18.57 -5.10 8.14
C GLY A 316 19.76 -4.83 9.05
N PHE A 317 19.64 -3.92 10.02
CA PHE A 317 20.66 -3.69 11.04
C PHE A 317 20.34 -4.47 12.31
N ILE A 318 21.32 -5.22 12.82
CA ILE A 318 21.32 -5.78 14.16
C ILE A 318 22.24 -4.91 15.01
N HIS A 319 21.76 -4.39 16.13
CA HIS A 319 22.58 -3.51 16.96
C HIS A 319 23.75 -4.29 17.57
N GLY A 320 23.45 -5.40 18.26
CA GLY A 320 24.41 -6.38 18.80
C GLY A 320 25.19 -5.91 20.03
N ARG A 321 25.10 -4.61 20.37
CA ARG A 321 25.74 -3.99 21.55
C ARG A 321 24.77 -3.08 22.31
N LEU A 322 23.48 -3.42 22.30
CA LEU A 322 22.45 -2.52 22.82
C LEU A 322 22.57 -2.44 24.35
N ASN A 323 22.74 -1.23 24.89
CA ASN A 323 22.79 -0.96 26.33
C ASN A 323 22.36 0.49 26.59
N THR A 324 22.27 0.90 27.85
CA THR A 324 21.89 2.27 28.24
C THR A 324 22.94 3.33 27.89
N GLN A 325 24.18 2.95 27.54
CA GLN A 325 25.19 3.88 27.01
C GLN A 325 24.99 4.19 25.52
N ASN A 326 24.54 3.20 24.76
CA ASN A 326 24.25 3.29 23.32
C ASN A 326 22.81 3.77 23.02
N CYS A 327 22.09 4.18 24.06
CA CYS A 327 20.84 4.94 23.95
C CYS A 327 21.14 6.37 24.40
N VAL A 328 20.84 7.37 23.58
CA VAL A 328 21.09 8.79 23.87
C VAL A 328 19.80 9.58 23.89
N VAL A 329 19.77 10.69 24.62
CA VAL A 329 18.54 11.48 24.83
C VAL A 329 18.71 12.90 24.28
N ASP A 330 17.78 13.32 23.44
CA ASP A 330 17.80 14.64 22.83
C ASP A 330 17.27 15.75 23.77
N ASP A 331 17.25 16.99 23.28
CA ASP A 331 16.75 18.16 24.01
C ASP A 331 15.26 18.06 24.35
N ARG A 332 14.48 17.35 23.52
CA ARG A 332 13.05 17.07 23.69
C ARG A 332 12.77 15.86 24.57
N LEU A 333 13.80 15.31 25.22
CA LEU A 333 13.72 14.12 26.04
C LEU A 333 13.22 12.87 25.30
N THR A 334 13.46 12.80 23.99
CA THR A 334 13.22 11.61 23.16
C THR A 334 14.47 10.74 23.18
N CYS A 335 14.30 9.44 23.38
CA CYS A 335 15.41 8.49 23.35
C CYS A 335 15.71 8.05 21.91
N LYS A 336 17.01 7.99 21.56
CA LYS A 336 17.51 7.59 20.25
C LYS A 336 18.58 6.51 20.37
N ILE A 337 18.55 5.52 19.47
CA ILE A 337 19.58 4.48 19.38
C ILE A 337 20.79 5.02 18.63
N THR A 338 22.00 4.86 19.17
CA THR A 338 23.26 5.27 18.54
C THR A 338 24.22 4.08 18.42
N ASP A 339 25.41 4.28 17.84
CA ASP A 339 26.49 3.29 17.81
C ASP A 339 26.19 1.93 17.12
N PHE A 340 25.20 1.94 16.21
CA PHE A 340 24.90 0.84 15.29
C PHE A 340 25.68 0.97 13.97
N GLY A 341 25.84 -0.17 13.28
CA GLY A 341 26.46 -0.25 11.96
C GLY A 341 27.94 0.17 11.91
N LEU A 342 28.43 0.34 10.67
CA LEU A 342 29.81 0.68 10.33
C LEU A 342 30.82 -0.32 10.90
N GLU A 343 30.48 -1.60 10.89
CA GLU A 343 31.31 -2.65 11.52
C GLU A 343 32.71 -2.69 10.89
N CYS A 344 32.81 -2.59 9.56
CA CYS A 344 34.10 -2.58 8.86
C CYS A 344 34.94 -1.32 9.13
N LEU A 345 34.33 -0.24 9.64
CA LEU A 345 35.08 0.95 10.09
C LEU A 345 35.57 0.75 11.51
N ARG A 346 34.70 0.25 12.39
CA ARG A 346 34.91 0.14 13.83
C ARG A 346 35.80 -1.05 14.22
N TYR A 347 35.84 -2.10 13.40
CA TYR A 347 36.45 -3.39 13.73
C TYR A 347 37.29 -3.95 12.59
N ASN A 348 38.29 -4.77 12.94
CA ASN A 348 39.11 -5.46 11.94
C ASN A 348 38.44 -6.75 11.49
N LYS A 349 37.84 -7.47 12.44
CA LYS A 349 37.12 -8.71 12.21
C LYS A 349 35.70 -8.63 12.81
N PRO A 350 34.74 -9.41 12.31
CA PRO A 350 33.38 -9.45 12.86
C PRO A 350 33.33 -9.80 14.35
N GLU A 351 34.18 -10.72 14.80
CA GLU A 351 34.29 -11.18 16.19
C GLU A 351 34.68 -10.05 17.16
N ASP A 352 35.56 -9.12 16.74
CA ASP A 352 36.01 -7.98 17.56
C ASP A 352 34.82 -7.15 18.08
N LYS A 353 33.71 -7.09 17.33
CA LYS A 353 32.53 -6.32 17.74
C LYS A 353 31.99 -6.77 19.08
N LEU A 354 31.89 -8.08 19.29
CA LEU A 354 31.37 -8.65 20.53
C LEU A 354 32.46 -8.69 21.59
N GLU A 355 33.69 -9.06 21.23
CA GLU A 355 34.84 -9.09 22.15
C GLU A 355 35.09 -7.72 22.79
N THR A 356 35.25 -6.66 21.98
CA THR A 356 35.46 -5.29 22.49
C THR A 356 34.27 -4.78 23.32
N PHE A 357 33.07 -5.30 23.10
CA PHE A 357 31.93 -4.94 23.94
C PHE A 357 31.95 -5.67 25.30
N LEU A 358 32.43 -6.92 25.31
CA LEU A 358 32.56 -7.76 26.50
C LEU A 358 33.79 -7.42 27.36
N ASP A 359 34.76 -6.68 26.82
CA ASP A 359 35.92 -6.14 27.56
C ASP A 359 35.51 -5.29 28.78
N ASP A 360 34.32 -4.66 28.74
CA ASP A 360 33.72 -4.04 29.92
C ASP A 360 32.78 -5.03 30.62
N PRO A 361 33.11 -5.52 31.83
CA PRO A 361 32.28 -6.48 32.56
C PRO A 361 30.85 -5.96 32.82
N ARG A 362 30.64 -4.64 32.82
CA ARG A 362 29.32 -4.03 33.03
C ARG A 362 28.36 -4.32 31.87
N ASN A 363 28.89 -4.61 30.69
CA ASN A 363 28.12 -4.92 29.49
C ASN A 363 27.60 -6.36 29.47
N TRP A 364 28.16 -7.27 30.26
CA TRP A 364 27.77 -8.68 30.28
C TRP A 364 26.28 -8.87 30.57
N ALA A 365 25.72 -8.01 31.44
CA ALA A 365 24.30 -8.02 31.79
C ALA A 365 23.36 -7.77 30.60
N PHE A 366 23.84 -7.11 29.54
CA PHE A 366 23.06 -6.78 28.34
C PHE A 366 23.19 -7.83 27.23
N ILE A 367 24.12 -8.78 27.35
CA ILE A 367 24.34 -9.82 26.34
C ILE A 367 23.55 -11.06 26.70
N ALA A 368 22.83 -11.65 25.75
CA ALA A 368 22.05 -12.86 26.02
C ALA A 368 22.98 -14.06 26.30
N PRO A 369 22.60 -14.99 27.20
CA PRO A 369 23.47 -16.06 27.68
C PRO A 369 24.02 -16.96 26.55
N GLU A 370 23.27 -17.17 25.48
CA GLU A 370 23.68 -17.92 24.30
C GLU A 370 24.83 -17.28 23.50
N TYR A 371 25.13 -16.00 23.75
CA TYR A 371 26.25 -15.28 23.15
C TYR A 371 27.44 -15.08 24.11
N ARG A 372 27.39 -15.66 25.32
CA ARG A 372 28.47 -15.57 26.32
C ARG A 372 29.41 -16.78 26.32
N GLY A 373 29.19 -17.76 25.43
CA GLY A 373 29.96 -19.00 25.35
C GLY A 373 31.09 -18.95 24.31
N GLU A 374 31.88 -20.03 24.25
CA GLU A 374 33.02 -20.18 23.31
C GLU A 374 32.58 -20.37 21.86
N THR A 375 31.33 -20.78 21.61
CA THR A 375 30.81 -20.97 20.26
C THR A 375 30.37 -19.63 19.67
N VAL A 376 30.96 -19.27 18.53
CA VAL A 376 30.60 -18.06 17.79
C VAL A 376 29.20 -18.22 17.19
N THR A 377 28.19 -17.78 17.93
CA THR A 377 26.81 -17.73 17.45
C THR A 377 26.65 -16.49 16.56
N PRO A 378 26.12 -16.61 15.34
CA PRO A 378 25.88 -15.46 14.48
C PRO A 378 24.96 -14.43 15.15
N PRO A 379 25.24 -13.12 15.01
CA PRO A 379 24.37 -12.07 15.53
C PRO A 379 22.95 -12.23 14.97
N HIS A 380 21.96 -12.15 15.85
CA HIS A 380 20.54 -12.26 15.48
C HIS A 380 19.73 -11.16 16.17
N ILE A 381 18.61 -10.75 15.56
CA ILE A 381 17.70 -9.71 16.11
C ILE A 381 17.20 -10.02 17.54
N ARG A 382 17.21 -11.29 17.94
CA ARG A 382 16.82 -11.75 19.28
C ARG A 382 17.82 -11.34 20.36
N MET A 383 19.08 -11.14 20.00
CA MET A 383 20.11 -10.61 20.89
C MET A 383 19.71 -9.24 21.43
N ASP A 384 19.28 -8.33 20.54
CA ASP A 384 18.82 -6.99 20.91
C ASP A 384 17.55 -7.04 21.77
N SER A 385 16.74 -8.09 21.64
CA SER A 385 15.53 -8.29 22.45
C SER A 385 15.88 -8.57 23.92
N TYR A 386 16.91 -9.38 24.17
CA TYR A 386 17.42 -9.63 25.52
C TYR A 386 18.00 -8.34 26.11
N SER A 387 18.85 -7.65 25.35
CA SER A 387 19.45 -6.38 25.75
C SER A 387 18.39 -5.33 26.11
N TYR A 388 17.32 -5.24 25.31
CA TYR A 388 16.18 -4.37 25.59
C TYR A 388 15.49 -4.73 26.91
N GLY A 389 15.30 -6.02 27.21
CA GLY A 389 14.76 -6.47 28.50
C GLY A 389 15.63 -6.01 29.68
N THR A 390 16.96 -6.11 29.57
CA THR A 390 17.89 -5.59 30.59
C THR A 390 17.78 -4.07 30.75
N ILE A 391 17.65 -3.32 29.64
CA ILE A 391 17.45 -1.87 29.67
C ILE A 391 16.14 -1.51 30.39
N MET A 392 15.05 -2.22 30.14
CA MET A 392 13.79 -2.00 30.84
C MET A 392 13.95 -2.15 32.36
N CYS A 393 14.67 -3.17 32.81
CA CYS A 393 14.98 -3.38 34.23
C CYS A 393 15.85 -2.26 34.82
N GLU A 394 16.80 -1.73 34.05
CA GLU A 394 17.66 -0.62 34.48
C GLU A 394 16.90 0.71 34.56
N VAL A 395 16.05 1.02 33.56
CA VAL A 395 15.16 2.20 33.57
C VAL A 395 14.15 2.11 34.73
N ALA A 396 13.68 0.91 35.03
CA ALA A 396 12.85 0.64 36.20
C ALA A 396 13.59 0.79 37.54
N GLN A 397 14.91 1.04 37.53
CA GLN A 397 15.80 1.08 38.70
C GLN A 397 15.77 -0.22 39.53
N LEU A 398 15.32 -1.33 38.94
CA LEU A 398 15.27 -2.63 39.61
C LEU A 398 16.67 -3.20 39.81
N ARG A 399 17.66 -2.82 38.99
CA ARG A 399 19.04 -3.28 39.14
C ARG A 399 19.69 -2.83 40.46
N GLU A 400 19.49 -1.58 40.85
CA GLU A 400 20.04 -1.05 42.09
C GLU A 400 19.30 -1.62 43.31
N LEU A 401 17.99 -1.86 43.21
CA LEU A 401 17.25 -2.59 44.24
C LEU A 401 17.76 -4.05 44.36
N ILE A 402 17.99 -4.73 43.25
CA ILE A 402 18.51 -6.11 43.23
C ILE A 402 19.92 -6.17 43.84
N LYS A 403 20.84 -5.29 43.45
CA LYS A 403 22.18 -5.20 44.04
C LYS A 403 22.13 -4.90 45.54
N PHE A 404 21.24 -4.00 45.95
CA PHE A 404 21.02 -3.67 47.35
C PHE A 404 20.54 -4.90 48.13
N CYS A 405 19.62 -5.70 47.57
CA CYS A 405 19.20 -6.98 48.14
C CYS A 405 20.30 -8.06 48.11
N TRP A 406 21.21 -8.02 47.13
CA TRP A 406 22.33 -8.96 46.97
C TRP A 406 23.61 -8.54 47.70
N SER A 407 23.53 -7.50 48.52
CA SER A 407 24.66 -7.07 49.36
C SER A 407 25.04 -8.15 50.38
N PRO A 408 26.29 -8.14 50.91
CA PRO A 408 26.72 -9.03 51.98
C PRO A 408 25.73 -9.07 53.15
N PRO A 409 25.60 -10.19 53.87
CA PRO A 409 24.58 -10.38 54.90
C PRO A 409 24.46 -9.24 55.91
N GLU A 410 25.57 -8.60 56.24
CA GLU A 410 25.70 -7.54 57.23
C GLU A 410 25.14 -6.19 56.75
N THR A 411 25.08 -5.98 55.43
CA THR A 411 24.66 -4.71 54.78
C THR A 411 23.35 -4.84 54.01
N ARG A 412 22.75 -6.04 54.00
CA ARG A 412 21.50 -6.31 53.30
C ARG A 412 20.33 -5.55 53.95
N PRO A 413 19.49 -4.87 53.15
CA PRO A 413 18.34 -4.14 53.67
C PRO A 413 17.28 -5.06 54.27
N SER A 414 16.56 -4.55 55.27
CA SER A 414 15.33 -5.17 55.74
C SER A 414 14.21 -5.08 54.71
N PHE A 415 13.23 -5.98 54.80
CA PHE A 415 12.07 -5.97 53.91
C PHE A 415 11.25 -4.67 53.97
N ASP A 416 11.30 -3.93 55.08
CA ASP A 416 10.63 -2.62 55.19
C ASP A 416 11.32 -1.56 54.34
N VAL A 417 12.66 -1.55 54.30
CA VAL A 417 13.44 -0.67 53.40
C VAL A 417 13.22 -1.07 51.94
N ILE A 418 13.14 -2.38 51.65
CA ILE A 418 12.81 -2.88 50.30
C ILE A 418 11.40 -2.41 49.89
N ARG A 419 10.40 -2.57 50.76
CA ARG A 419 9.02 -2.14 50.50
C ARG A 419 8.94 -0.64 50.25
N MET A 420 9.61 0.17 51.07
CA MET A 420 9.69 1.62 50.91
C MET A 420 10.33 2.00 49.56
N LYS A 421 11.43 1.36 49.16
CA LYS A 421 12.06 1.57 47.85
C LYS A 421 11.14 1.13 46.70
N MET A 422 10.42 0.02 46.82
CA MET A 422 9.45 -0.42 45.81
C MET A 422 8.27 0.54 45.65
N GLU A 423 7.78 1.12 46.76
CA GLU A 423 6.74 2.15 46.75
C GLU A 423 7.23 3.46 46.13
N LEU A 424 8.50 3.84 46.34
CA LEU A 424 9.11 4.98 45.64
C LEU A 424 9.27 4.73 44.13
N ILE A 425 9.59 3.50 43.72
CA ILE A 425 9.69 3.12 42.31
C ILE A 425 8.31 3.15 41.62
N ASN A 426 7.25 2.80 42.35
CA ASN A 426 5.88 2.76 41.83
C ASN A 426 4.85 3.32 42.84
N PRO A 427 4.80 4.65 43.02
CA PRO A 427 4.04 5.31 44.09
C PRO A 427 2.52 5.18 43.94
N ARG A 428 2.03 4.77 42.77
CA ARG A 428 0.59 4.53 42.54
C ARG A 428 0.20 3.05 42.62
N ARG A 429 1.14 2.16 42.99
CA ARG A 429 0.97 0.70 42.96
C ARG A 429 0.29 0.23 41.67
N LYS A 430 0.60 0.88 40.53
CA LYS A 430 0.08 0.41 39.24
C LYS A 430 0.66 -0.98 39.04
N ASN A 431 -0.19 -1.98 38.85
CA ASN A 431 0.28 -3.35 38.82
C ASN A 431 1.43 -3.50 37.81
N PRO A 432 2.66 -3.86 38.24
CA PRO A 432 3.80 -4.01 37.35
C PRO A 432 3.53 -5.04 36.26
N ILE A 433 2.72 -6.06 36.58
CA ILE A 433 2.27 -7.09 35.65
C ILE A 433 1.29 -6.49 34.62
N ASP A 434 0.35 -5.61 34.99
CA ASP A 434 -0.53 -4.95 34.01
C ASP A 434 0.24 -3.97 33.12
N ILE A 435 1.29 -3.33 33.64
CA ILE A 435 2.18 -2.44 32.87
C ILE A 435 3.02 -3.23 31.87
N ILE A 436 3.62 -4.34 32.31
CA ILE A 436 4.44 -5.20 31.44
C ILE A 436 3.56 -5.96 30.44
N LEU A 437 2.39 -6.48 30.86
CA LEU A 437 1.42 -7.14 29.97
C LEU A 437 0.80 -6.16 28.97
N SER A 438 0.55 -4.90 29.35
CA SER A 438 0.15 -3.82 28.43
C SER A 438 1.22 -3.53 27.37
N LEU A 439 2.51 -3.61 27.71
CA LEU A 439 3.62 -3.42 26.77
C LEU A 439 3.83 -4.63 25.85
N VAL A 440 3.61 -5.85 26.36
CA VAL A 440 3.75 -7.11 25.59
C VAL A 440 2.55 -7.35 24.67
N SER A 441 1.35 -6.88 25.02
CA SER A 441 0.13 -7.05 24.22
C SER A 441 0.00 -6.10 23.01
N LEU A 442 0.85 -5.07 22.91
CA LEU A 442 0.84 -4.11 21.80
C LEU A 442 1.66 -4.57 20.58
N SER A 443 2.42 -5.66 20.67
CA SER A 443 3.14 -6.24 19.53
C SER A 443 2.86 -7.73 19.38
N PRO A 444 2.00 -8.14 18.44
CA PRO A 444 1.72 -9.55 18.14
C PRO A 444 2.96 -10.39 17.74
N ARG A 445 4.13 -9.77 17.55
CA ARG A 445 5.36 -10.40 17.04
C ARG A 445 6.39 -10.74 18.11
N PHE A 446 6.20 -10.34 19.38
CA PHE A 446 7.16 -10.59 20.47
C PHE A 446 6.66 -11.63 21.51
N ASN A 447 6.24 -12.81 21.02
CA ASN A 447 5.77 -13.93 21.84
C ASN A 447 6.88 -14.65 22.67
N CYS A 448 8.11 -14.13 22.73
CA CYS A 448 9.22 -14.77 23.44
C CYS A 448 9.20 -14.59 24.97
N PHE A 449 8.55 -13.55 25.52
CA PHE A 449 8.51 -13.34 26.98
C PHE A 449 7.64 -14.38 27.72
N ARG A 450 6.74 -15.06 27.01
CA ARG A 450 5.84 -16.09 27.58
C ARG A 450 6.54 -17.40 27.93
N LEU A 451 7.77 -17.62 27.43
CA LEU A 451 8.52 -18.87 27.62
C LEU A 451 9.56 -18.80 28.74
N GLN A 452 9.95 -17.62 29.22
CA GLN A 452 10.93 -17.48 30.32
C GLN A 452 10.28 -17.31 31.69
N PHE A 453 9.08 -16.77 31.75
CA PHE A 453 8.25 -16.77 32.96
C PHE A 453 7.14 -17.79 32.73
N GLY A 454 7.37 -19.00 33.21
CA GLY A 454 6.36 -20.05 33.25
C GLY A 454 5.06 -19.50 33.84
N SER A 455 3.94 -20.01 33.30
CA SER A 455 2.59 -19.93 33.83
C SER A 455 2.56 -19.54 35.32
N ALA A 456 1.96 -18.39 35.63
CA ALA A 456 1.75 -17.88 36.99
C ALA A 456 0.82 -18.77 37.85
N ALA A 457 0.69 -20.06 37.55
CA ALA A 457 -0.16 -21.01 38.25
C ALA A 457 0.58 -21.91 39.28
N ASP A 458 1.91 -22.01 39.25
CA ASP A 458 2.62 -23.03 40.07
C ASP A 458 3.30 -22.52 41.37
N PHE A 459 3.10 -21.26 41.77
CA PHE A 459 3.63 -20.74 43.05
C PHE A 459 2.62 -20.72 44.20
N LYS A 460 1.67 -21.67 44.20
CA LYS A 460 0.84 -21.98 45.37
C LYS A 460 0.91 -23.47 45.65
N THR A 461 2.00 -23.92 46.28
CA THR A 461 2.10 -25.00 47.28
C THR A 461 3.54 -25.51 47.30
N HIS A 462 4.36 -24.98 48.21
CA HIS A 462 5.11 -25.71 49.23
C HIS A 462 6.05 -24.77 49.98
#